data_AF-A0A5C4S4W6-F1
#
_entry.id   AF-A0A5C4S4W6-F1
#
_cell.length_a   1.000
_cell.length_b   1.000
_cell.length_c   1.000
_cell.angle_alpha   90.00
_cell.angle_beta   90.00
_cell.angle_gamma   90.00
#
_symmetry.space_group_name_H-M   'P 1'
#
loop_
_entity.id
_entity.type
_entity.pdbx_description
1 polymer ?
#
loop_
_entity_poly.entity_id
_entity_poly.type
_entity_poly.pdbx_seq_one_letter_code
_entity_poly.pdbx_strand_id
1 'polypeptide(L)'
;MDAKKIGSISDSQAFLVELFPNADHSEDYLFGYLSRYTGYLCKSIWQGNVREKDFIRAISWIFAICSKSEISLEDSLLQRFPSVCPYCIASPCQCLETNKAPVAYVPAYKIQEELEAKAMVLRNAGTILDFDAAISILSKVYPNNKVIWTYGGPWRHLVKIQEETSEVHEALCGVMEDKLPKSLLGEEVADTLAWVLSAWSIVFPDKSLNESFIVYYQRGCPVCLKAVCFCSKRAERSSAFISSDALDEIGSQVEELSTMFQDHKEELLELQKSLQAASSEQSEPVATNAVKQTKNTIERLESGLEATDRNAKRAASIFGSISKLLEGFLS
;
A
#
# COMPACT_ATOMS: atom_id res chain seq x y z
N MET A 1 5.73 -20.39 8.01
CA MET A 1 5.47 -20.79 6.63
C MET A 1 6.48 -20.07 5.73
N ASP A 2 7.00 -20.70 4.67
CA ASP A 2 7.87 -20.02 3.69
C ASP A 2 6.98 -19.22 2.73
N ALA A 3 7.30 -17.96 2.46
CA ALA A 3 6.55 -17.10 1.53
C ALA A 3 6.44 -17.74 0.13
N LYS A 4 7.39 -18.59 -0.26
CA LYS A 4 7.34 -19.33 -1.54
C LYS A 4 6.23 -20.38 -1.62
N LYS A 5 5.58 -20.71 -0.50
CA LYS A 5 4.48 -21.67 -0.44
C LYS A 5 3.10 -21.00 -0.53
N ILE A 6 3.05 -19.68 -0.66
CA ILE A 6 1.79 -18.94 -0.82
C ILE A 6 1.23 -19.25 -2.21
N GLY A 7 0.10 -19.97 -2.25
CA GLY A 7 -0.62 -20.28 -3.47
C GLY A 7 -1.99 -19.61 -3.56
N SER A 8 -2.54 -19.10 -2.46
CA SER A 8 -3.85 -18.45 -2.43
C SER A 8 -3.90 -17.21 -1.51
N ILE A 9 -5.04 -16.51 -1.53
CA ILE A 9 -5.34 -15.43 -0.57
C ILE A 9 -5.38 -15.98 0.86
N SER A 10 -5.94 -17.18 1.08
CA SER A 10 -5.95 -17.84 2.39
C SER A 10 -4.53 -18.16 2.87
N ASP A 11 -3.65 -18.65 2.00
CA ASP A 11 -2.24 -18.89 2.34
C ASP A 11 -1.53 -17.58 2.72
N SER A 12 -1.82 -16.49 1.99
CA SER A 12 -1.28 -15.16 2.28
C SER A 12 -1.73 -14.66 3.66
N GLN A 13 -3.00 -14.85 3.99
CA GLN A 13 -3.55 -14.52 5.31
C GLN A 13 -2.85 -15.34 6.41
N ALA A 14 -2.77 -16.66 6.25
CA ALA A 14 -2.15 -17.56 7.22
C ALA A 14 -0.66 -17.23 7.44
N PHE A 15 0.07 -16.97 6.35
CA PHE A 15 1.46 -16.53 6.41
C PHE A 15 1.63 -15.25 7.22
N LEU A 16 0.77 -14.24 7.02
CA LEU A 16 0.87 -12.99 7.76
C LEU A 16 0.51 -13.12 9.24
N VAL A 17 -0.41 -14.00 9.61
CA VAL A 17 -0.71 -14.30 11.02
C VAL A 17 0.51 -14.86 11.74
N GLU A 18 1.25 -15.75 11.08
CA GLU A 18 2.51 -16.28 11.64
C GLU A 18 3.61 -15.23 11.69
N LEU A 19 3.70 -14.37 10.66
CA LEU A 19 4.72 -13.34 10.58
C LEU A 19 4.49 -12.20 11.59
N PHE A 20 3.24 -11.79 11.77
CA PHE A 20 2.82 -10.68 12.63
C PHE A 20 1.80 -11.18 13.65
N PRO A 21 2.24 -11.58 14.86
CA PRO A 21 1.33 -12.01 15.90
C PRO A 21 0.52 -10.82 16.42
N ASN A 22 -0.70 -10.67 15.92
CA ASN A 22 -1.56 -9.51 16.20
C ASN A 22 -2.49 -9.67 17.42
N ALA A 23 -2.32 -10.74 18.20
CA ALA A 23 -3.20 -11.06 19.33
C ALA A 23 -3.32 -9.92 20.35
N ASP A 24 -2.22 -9.24 20.64
CA ASP A 24 -2.10 -8.18 21.66
C ASP A 24 -2.45 -6.77 21.15
N HIS A 25 -2.96 -6.66 19.93
CA HIS A 25 -3.40 -5.41 19.33
C HIS A 25 -4.93 -5.30 19.39
N SER A 26 -5.43 -4.09 19.70
CA SER A 26 -6.86 -3.80 19.65
C SER A 26 -7.33 -3.66 18.20
N GLU A 27 -8.63 -3.84 18.00
CA GLU A 27 -9.33 -3.67 16.74
C GLU A 27 -9.12 -2.26 16.19
N ASP A 28 -9.28 -1.23 17.04
CA ASP A 28 -9.01 0.18 16.68
C ASP A 28 -7.56 0.41 16.23
N TYR A 29 -6.61 -0.30 16.84
CA TYR A 29 -5.21 -0.20 16.43
C TYR A 29 -5.04 -0.75 15.01
N LEU A 30 -5.57 -1.94 14.74
CA LEU A 30 -5.50 -2.55 13.40
C LEU A 30 -6.23 -1.70 12.36
N PHE A 31 -7.41 -1.18 12.70
CA PHE A 31 -8.16 -0.29 11.83
C PHE A 31 -7.41 1.02 11.53
N GLY A 32 -6.83 1.65 12.56
CA GLY A 32 -6.04 2.87 12.37
C GLY A 32 -4.88 2.69 11.40
N TYR A 33 -4.30 1.48 11.34
CA TYR A 33 -3.29 1.13 10.35
C TYR A 33 -3.86 0.84 8.98
N LEU A 34 -4.99 0.12 8.88
CA LEU A 34 -5.70 -0.04 7.60
C LEU A 34 -6.01 1.32 6.98
N SER A 35 -6.70 2.19 7.73
CA SER A 35 -7.06 3.55 7.29
C SER A 35 -5.84 4.37 6.87
N ARG A 36 -4.75 4.30 7.64
CA ARG A 36 -3.49 4.97 7.28
C ARG A 36 -2.92 4.45 5.96
N TYR A 37 -2.82 3.15 5.79
CA TYR A 37 -2.16 2.56 4.62
C TYR A 37 -3.01 2.60 3.36
N THR A 38 -4.34 2.56 3.46
CA THR A 38 -5.20 2.88 2.32
C THR A 38 -5.10 4.37 1.97
N GLY A 39 -4.99 5.26 2.97
CA GLY A 39 -4.74 6.68 2.75
C GLY A 39 -3.39 6.95 2.05
N TYR A 40 -2.32 6.27 2.47
CA TYR A 40 -1.02 6.36 1.80
C TYR A 40 -1.05 5.80 0.38
N LEU A 41 -1.71 4.66 0.16
CA LEU A 41 -1.93 4.13 -1.18
C LEU A 41 -2.66 5.15 -2.06
N CYS A 42 -3.75 5.75 -1.57
CA CYS A 42 -4.50 6.77 -2.30
C CYS A 42 -3.62 7.99 -2.64
N LYS A 43 -2.83 8.48 -1.68
CA LYS A 43 -1.89 9.58 -1.90
C LYS A 43 -0.88 9.24 -3.00
N SER A 44 -0.27 8.05 -2.94
CA SER A 44 0.76 7.64 -3.91
C SER A 44 0.18 7.43 -5.31
N ILE A 45 -1.04 6.90 -5.42
CA ILE A 45 -1.75 6.82 -6.70
C ILE A 45 -2.00 8.22 -7.26
N TRP A 46 -2.51 9.14 -6.44
CA TRP A 46 -2.78 10.53 -6.85
C TRP A 46 -1.51 11.26 -7.32
N GLN A 47 -0.39 11.01 -6.66
CA GLN A 47 0.92 11.60 -6.99
C GLN A 47 1.62 10.91 -8.17
N GLY A 48 1.10 9.79 -8.66
CA GLY A 48 1.71 9.02 -9.75
C GLY A 48 3.04 8.34 -9.38
N ASN A 49 3.34 8.17 -8.10
CA ASN A 49 4.57 7.56 -7.59
C ASN A 49 4.32 6.27 -6.80
N VAL A 50 3.14 5.66 -7.00
CA VAL A 50 2.75 4.41 -6.35
C VAL A 50 3.69 3.25 -6.71
N ARG A 51 3.99 2.43 -5.72
CA ARG A 51 4.83 1.23 -5.84
C ARG A 51 4.05 0.01 -5.37
N GLU A 52 4.54 -1.17 -5.74
CA GLU A 52 3.91 -2.45 -5.40
C GLU A 52 3.70 -2.61 -3.89
N LYS A 53 4.68 -2.18 -3.08
CA LYS A 53 4.62 -2.26 -1.61
C LYS A 53 3.46 -1.46 -1.01
N ASP A 54 2.97 -0.42 -1.67
CA ASP A 54 1.90 0.44 -1.14
C ASP A 54 0.57 -0.34 -1.14
N PHE A 55 0.32 -1.12 -2.20
CA PHE A 55 -0.80 -2.06 -2.27
C PHE A 55 -0.64 -3.20 -1.27
N ILE A 56 0.54 -3.82 -1.22
CA ILE A 56 0.80 -4.96 -0.33
C ILE A 56 0.58 -4.58 1.14
N ARG A 57 1.01 -3.37 1.54
CA ARG A 57 0.78 -2.86 2.91
C ARG A 57 -0.70 -2.68 3.21
N ALA A 58 -1.48 -2.09 2.30
CA ALA A 58 -2.92 -1.95 2.49
C ALA A 58 -3.60 -3.32 2.66
N ILE A 59 -3.30 -4.27 1.76
CA ILE A 59 -3.80 -5.65 1.81
C ILE A 59 -3.41 -6.36 3.12
N SER A 60 -2.17 -6.16 3.59
CA SER A 60 -1.67 -6.79 4.81
C SER A 60 -2.44 -6.35 6.06
N TRP A 61 -2.91 -5.11 6.10
CA TRP A 61 -3.75 -4.62 7.19
C TRP A 61 -5.22 -5.07 7.07
N ILE A 62 -5.72 -5.32 5.86
CA ILE A 62 -7.00 -6.02 5.67
C ILE A 62 -6.90 -7.43 6.30
N PHE A 63 -5.82 -8.17 6.00
CA PHE A 63 -5.59 -9.48 6.60
C PHE A 63 -5.46 -9.44 8.12
N ALA A 64 -4.86 -8.39 8.68
CA ALA A 64 -4.74 -8.22 10.12
C ALA A 64 -6.12 -8.11 10.79
N ILE A 65 -7.03 -7.31 10.24
CA ILE A 65 -8.42 -7.21 10.72
C ILE A 65 -9.14 -8.54 10.57
N CYS A 66 -9.10 -9.14 9.38
CA CYS A 66 -9.78 -10.42 9.11
C CYS A 66 -9.32 -11.50 10.09
N SER A 67 -8.03 -11.61 10.33
CA SER A 67 -7.46 -12.62 11.23
C SER A 67 -7.83 -12.36 12.69
N LYS A 68 -7.86 -11.10 13.14
CA LYS A 68 -8.32 -10.73 14.48
C LYS A 68 -9.79 -11.10 14.70
N SER A 69 -10.62 -10.94 13.66
CA SER A 69 -12.05 -11.22 13.70
C SER A 69 -12.42 -12.66 13.31
N GLU A 70 -11.44 -13.52 13.02
CA GLU A 70 -11.62 -14.90 12.55
C GLU A 70 -12.43 -15.01 11.25
N ILE A 71 -12.18 -14.09 10.32
CA ILE A 71 -12.80 -14.03 9.00
C ILE A 71 -11.82 -14.55 7.95
N SER A 72 -12.31 -15.40 7.05
CA SER A 72 -11.58 -15.85 5.85
C SER A 72 -11.78 -14.83 4.73
N LEU A 73 -10.74 -14.06 4.40
CA LEU A 73 -10.83 -13.01 3.38
C LEU A 73 -11.12 -13.59 1.98
N GLU A 74 -10.55 -14.76 1.68
CA GLU A 74 -10.80 -15.46 0.41
C GLU A 74 -12.27 -15.88 0.28
N ASP A 75 -12.85 -16.43 1.35
CA ASP A 75 -14.26 -16.82 1.36
C ASP A 75 -15.19 -15.63 1.26
N SER A 76 -14.92 -14.56 2.00
CA SER A 76 -15.70 -13.33 1.92
C SER A 76 -15.63 -12.72 0.52
N LEU A 77 -14.46 -12.70 -0.11
CA LEU A 77 -14.29 -12.21 -1.48
C LEU A 77 -15.06 -13.07 -2.50
N LEU A 78 -15.00 -14.40 -2.38
CA LEU A 78 -15.75 -15.33 -3.25
C LEU A 78 -17.25 -15.20 -3.09
N GLN A 79 -17.74 -15.08 -1.85
CA GLN A 79 -19.17 -14.92 -1.55
C GLN A 79 -19.68 -13.57 -2.08
N ARG A 80 -18.89 -12.51 -1.93
CA ARG A 80 -19.24 -11.16 -2.39
C ARG A 80 -19.18 -11.02 -3.91
N PHE A 81 -18.16 -11.59 -4.54
CA PHE A 81 -17.92 -11.48 -5.99
C PHE A 81 -17.75 -12.85 -6.66
N PRO A 82 -18.80 -13.67 -6.76
CA PRO A 82 -18.74 -14.99 -7.38
C PRO A 82 -18.81 -14.89 -8.92
N SER A 83 -17.92 -14.10 -9.52
CA SER A 83 -17.88 -13.77 -10.95
C SER A 83 -19.07 -12.96 -11.48
N VAL A 84 -19.85 -12.33 -10.59
CA VAL A 84 -20.91 -11.37 -10.94
C VAL A 84 -20.88 -10.19 -9.96
N CYS A 85 -21.53 -9.08 -10.32
CA CYS A 85 -21.74 -7.96 -9.41
C CYS A 85 -22.74 -8.34 -8.30
N PRO A 86 -22.49 -8.05 -7.01
CA PRO A 86 -23.38 -8.39 -5.91
C PRO A 86 -24.74 -7.68 -5.98
N TYR A 87 -24.81 -6.55 -6.68
CA TYR A 87 -26.05 -5.79 -6.82
C TYR A 87 -26.90 -6.24 -8.01
N CYS A 88 -26.37 -6.14 -9.23
CA CYS A 88 -27.13 -6.43 -10.44
C CYS A 88 -27.08 -7.90 -10.90
N ILE A 89 -26.27 -8.74 -10.21
CA ILE A 89 -26.08 -10.18 -10.50
C ILE A 89 -25.68 -10.42 -11.96
N ALA A 90 -24.92 -9.51 -12.54
CA ALA A 90 -24.46 -9.56 -13.93
C ALA A 90 -22.92 -9.46 -14.03
N SER A 91 -22.39 -10.02 -15.12
CA SER A 91 -21.01 -9.83 -15.58
C SER A 91 -21.03 -9.67 -17.11
N PRO A 92 -20.61 -8.52 -17.66
CA PRO A 92 -20.18 -7.32 -16.96
C PRO A 92 -21.31 -6.65 -16.15
N CYS A 93 -20.93 -5.86 -15.15
CA CYS A 93 -21.83 -5.10 -14.29
C CYS A 93 -22.63 -4.06 -15.09
N GLN A 94 -23.94 -3.97 -14.79
CA GLN A 94 -24.91 -3.06 -15.45
C GLN A 94 -25.56 -2.06 -14.48
N CYS A 95 -25.00 -1.88 -13.28
CA CYS A 95 -25.62 -1.06 -12.24
C CYS A 95 -25.90 0.41 -12.64
N LEU A 96 -25.17 0.96 -13.61
CA LEU A 96 -25.42 2.31 -14.13
C LEU A 96 -26.75 2.40 -14.91
N GLU A 97 -27.11 1.32 -15.61
CA GLU A 97 -28.35 1.23 -16.41
C GLU A 97 -29.53 0.79 -15.54
N THR A 98 -29.26 -0.10 -14.57
CA THR A 98 -30.31 -0.70 -13.72
C THR A 98 -30.51 0.02 -12.39
N ASN A 99 -29.76 1.10 -12.11
CA ASN A 99 -29.73 1.76 -10.80
C ASN A 99 -29.52 0.75 -9.64
N LYS A 100 -28.50 -0.11 -9.79
CA LYS A 100 -28.16 -1.23 -8.88
C LYS A 100 -29.23 -2.34 -8.74
N ALA A 101 -30.27 -2.36 -9.57
CA ALA A 101 -31.22 -3.48 -9.59
C ALA A 101 -30.67 -4.69 -10.40
N PRO A 102 -31.08 -5.92 -10.07
CA PRO A 102 -30.84 -7.10 -10.91
C PRO A 102 -31.35 -6.94 -12.35
N VAL A 103 -30.58 -7.42 -13.33
CA VAL A 103 -30.96 -7.35 -14.77
C VAL A 103 -32.20 -8.20 -15.06
N ALA A 104 -32.25 -9.40 -14.48
CA ALA A 104 -33.46 -10.21 -14.41
C ALA A 104 -34.09 -10.02 -13.03
N TYR A 105 -35.42 -10.04 -12.95
CA TYR A 105 -36.10 -9.92 -11.66
C TYR A 105 -35.69 -11.06 -10.72
N VAL A 106 -34.99 -10.69 -9.64
CA VAL A 106 -34.67 -11.56 -8.50
C VAL A 106 -35.24 -10.86 -7.26
N PRO A 107 -36.13 -11.52 -6.49
CA PRO A 107 -36.61 -10.95 -5.24
C PRO A 107 -35.44 -10.62 -4.31
N ALA A 108 -35.45 -9.46 -3.65
CA ALA A 108 -34.34 -8.97 -2.84
C ALA A 108 -33.81 -9.99 -1.81
N TYR A 109 -34.71 -10.74 -1.17
CA TYR A 109 -34.36 -11.76 -0.17
C TYR A 109 -33.64 -12.98 -0.75
N LYS A 110 -33.66 -13.18 -2.08
CA LYS A 110 -32.98 -14.28 -2.78
C LYS A 110 -31.63 -13.90 -3.37
N ILE A 111 -31.27 -12.62 -3.37
CA ILE A 111 -30.01 -12.16 -3.96
C ILE A 111 -28.82 -12.88 -3.30
N GLN A 112 -28.85 -13.00 -1.97
CA GLN A 112 -27.80 -13.68 -1.23
C GLN A 112 -27.71 -15.18 -1.58
N GLU A 113 -28.85 -15.87 -1.69
CA GLU A 113 -28.91 -17.28 -2.11
C GLU A 113 -28.30 -17.49 -3.51
N GLU A 114 -28.58 -16.57 -4.44
CA GLU A 114 -28.03 -16.60 -5.81
C GLU A 114 -26.49 -16.39 -5.82
N LEU A 115 -25.98 -15.48 -5.00
CA LEU A 115 -24.53 -15.24 -4.87
C LEU A 115 -23.85 -16.46 -4.25
N GLU A 116 -24.40 -17.01 -3.18
CA GLU A 116 -23.89 -18.21 -2.51
C GLU A 116 -23.86 -19.43 -3.44
N ALA A 117 -24.92 -19.63 -4.23
CA ALA A 117 -24.97 -20.69 -5.23
C ALA A 117 -23.83 -20.56 -6.25
N LYS A 118 -23.57 -19.35 -6.75
CA LYS A 118 -22.47 -19.09 -7.70
C LYS A 118 -21.10 -19.26 -7.04
N ALA A 119 -20.93 -18.82 -5.79
CA ALA A 119 -19.70 -19.02 -5.03
C ALA A 119 -19.41 -20.51 -4.82
N MET A 120 -20.44 -21.31 -4.52
CA MET A 120 -20.33 -22.76 -4.35
C MET A 120 -19.86 -23.45 -5.64
N VAL A 121 -20.33 -23.01 -6.81
CA VAL A 121 -19.85 -23.52 -8.10
C VAL A 121 -18.35 -23.28 -8.28
N LEU A 122 -17.86 -22.07 -7.95
CA LEU A 122 -16.44 -21.74 -8.05
C LEU A 122 -15.57 -22.57 -7.10
N ARG A 123 -16.04 -22.77 -5.86
CA ARG A 123 -15.38 -23.63 -4.86
C ARG A 123 -15.30 -25.08 -5.34
N ASN A 124 -16.41 -25.62 -5.83
CA ASN A 124 -16.49 -27.01 -6.29
C ASN A 124 -15.66 -27.27 -7.55
N ALA A 125 -15.38 -26.22 -8.34
CA ALA A 125 -14.46 -26.32 -9.48
C ALA A 125 -12.99 -26.47 -9.05
N GLY A 126 -12.66 -26.35 -7.75
CA GLY A 126 -11.28 -26.45 -7.26
C GLY A 126 -10.42 -25.27 -7.69
N THR A 127 -11.03 -24.11 -7.95
CA THR A 127 -10.31 -22.91 -8.38
C THR A 127 -9.51 -22.36 -7.21
N ILE A 128 -8.19 -22.38 -7.31
CA ILE A 128 -7.32 -21.69 -6.35
C ILE A 128 -7.50 -20.18 -6.58
N LEU A 129 -7.89 -19.45 -5.54
CA LEU A 129 -8.06 -18.00 -5.61
C LEU A 129 -6.84 -17.30 -5.02
N ASP A 130 -5.86 -17.03 -5.88
CA ASP A 130 -4.80 -16.04 -5.60
C ASP A 130 -5.25 -14.62 -5.99
N PHE A 131 -4.36 -13.65 -5.78
CA PHE A 131 -4.65 -12.25 -6.12
C PHE A 131 -4.87 -12.01 -7.62
N ASP A 132 -4.15 -12.71 -8.49
CA ASP A 132 -4.23 -12.50 -9.93
C ASP A 132 -5.52 -13.11 -10.51
N ALA A 133 -5.94 -14.26 -9.99
CA ALA A 133 -7.24 -14.86 -10.25
C ALA A 133 -8.38 -13.94 -9.78
N ALA A 134 -8.28 -13.37 -8.58
CA ALA A 134 -9.25 -12.41 -8.06
C ALA A 134 -9.33 -11.14 -8.93
N ILE A 135 -8.18 -10.58 -9.35
CA ILE A 135 -8.10 -9.46 -10.30
C ILE A 135 -8.80 -9.82 -11.60
N SER A 136 -8.51 -10.98 -12.18
CA SER A 136 -9.14 -11.43 -13.43
C SER A 136 -10.67 -11.54 -13.30
N ILE A 137 -11.17 -12.06 -12.17
CA ILE A 137 -12.62 -12.13 -11.92
C ILE A 137 -13.20 -10.71 -11.85
N LEU A 138 -12.63 -9.84 -11.02
CA LEU A 138 -13.12 -8.47 -10.82
C LEU A 138 -13.05 -7.62 -12.09
N SER A 139 -12.01 -7.74 -12.91
CA SER A 139 -11.90 -7.02 -14.18
C SER A 139 -12.96 -7.44 -15.21
N LYS A 140 -13.42 -8.70 -15.16
CA LYS A 140 -14.55 -9.18 -15.99
C LYS A 140 -15.89 -8.63 -15.47
N VAL A 141 -16.06 -8.53 -14.15
CA VAL A 141 -17.28 -7.94 -13.55
C VAL A 141 -17.32 -6.43 -13.78
N TYR A 142 -16.20 -5.71 -13.62
CA TYR A 142 -16.15 -4.25 -13.66
C TYR A 142 -15.20 -3.70 -14.74
N PRO A 143 -15.39 -4.02 -16.04
CA PRO A 143 -14.48 -3.57 -17.10
C PRO A 143 -14.45 -2.03 -17.22
N ASN A 144 -15.56 -1.37 -16.86
CA ASN A 144 -15.69 0.08 -16.92
C ASN A 144 -14.79 0.81 -15.92
N ASN A 145 -14.26 0.14 -14.88
CA ASN A 145 -13.35 0.77 -13.93
C ASN A 145 -12.09 1.32 -14.61
N LYS A 146 -11.53 0.56 -15.56
CA LYS A 146 -10.38 1.03 -16.35
C LYS A 146 -10.74 2.23 -17.21
N VAL A 147 -11.90 2.20 -17.86
CA VAL A 147 -12.41 3.32 -18.70
C VAL A 147 -12.57 4.58 -17.84
N ILE A 148 -13.22 4.47 -16.69
CA ILE A 148 -13.43 5.60 -15.78
C ILE A 148 -12.09 6.14 -15.30
N TRP A 149 -11.14 5.27 -14.95
CA TRP A 149 -9.80 5.72 -14.54
C TRP A 149 -9.08 6.45 -15.67
N THR A 150 -9.10 5.92 -16.90
CA THR A 150 -8.40 6.51 -18.05
C THR A 150 -8.94 7.89 -18.40
N TYR A 151 -10.25 8.08 -18.39
CA TYR A 151 -10.87 9.34 -18.83
C TYR A 151 -11.19 10.31 -17.69
N GLY A 152 -11.52 9.78 -16.50
CA GLY A 152 -11.89 10.56 -15.32
C GLY A 152 -10.74 10.73 -14.31
N GLY A 153 -9.63 10.01 -14.47
CA GLY A 153 -8.55 9.96 -13.49
C GLY A 153 -8.83 9.01 -12.32
N PRO A 154 -7.87 8.88 -11.37
CA PRO A 154 -7.95 7.88 -10.30
C PRO A 154 -8.95 8.22 -9.19
N TRP A 155 -9.42 9.47 -9.11
CA TRP A 155 -10.15 9.99 -7.94
C TRP A 155 -11.35 9.13 -7.52
N ARG A 156 -12.09 8.55 -8.48
CA ARG A 156 -13.24 7.70 -8.16
C ARG A 156 -12.84 6.46 -7.38
N HIS A 157 -11.75 5.80 -7.79
CA HIS A 157 -11.20 4.66 -7.05
C HIS A 157 -10.70 5.09 -5.68
N LEU A 158 -10.08 6.27 -5.57
CA LEU A 158 -9.58 6.77 -4.29
C LEU A 158 -10.71 7.02 -3.29
N VAL A 159 -11.80 7.65 -3.75
CA VAL A 159 -13.01 7.88 -2.94
C VAL A 159 -13.61 6.55 -2.52
N LYS A 160 -13.76 5.60 -3.46
CA LYS A 160 -14.32 4.29 -3.13
C LYS A 160 -13.47 3.50 -2.15
N ILE A 161 -12.14 3.46 -2.30
CA ILE A 161 -11.26 2.82 -1.31
C ILE A 161 -11.47 3.40 0.09
N GLN A 162 -11.62 4.73 0.22
CA GLN A 162 -11.84 5.38 1.52
C GLN A 162 -13.27 5.16 2.06
N GLU A 163 -14.27 5.13 1.18
CA GLU A 163 -15.67 4.79 1.52
C GLU A 163 -15.74 3.38 2.12
N GLU A 164 -15.26 2.35 1.40
CA GLU A 164 -15.28 0.98 1.90
C GLU A 164 -14.43 0.82 3.17
N THR A 165 -13.27 1.52 3.24
CA THR A 165 -12.45 1.51 4.47
C THR A 165 -13.24 2.06 5.67
N SER A 166 -14.09 3.07 5.46
CA SER A 166 -14.92 3.61 6.53
C SER A 166 -16.07 2.66 6.89
N GLU A 167 -16.66 1.97 5.92
CA GLU A 167 -17.69 0.95 6.14
C GLU A 167 -17.12 -0.26 6.91
N VAL A 168 -15.85 -0.63 6.70
CA VAL A 168 -15.13 -1.61 7.54
C VAL A 168 -15.12 -1.18 9.01
N HIS A 169 -14.92 0.11 9.31
CA HIS A 169 -14.94 0.59 10.69
C HIS A 169 -16.34 0.49 11.31
N GLU A 170 -17.36 0.90 10.56
CA GLU A 170 -18.76 0.81 11.02
C GLU A 170 -19.15 -0.65 11.31
N ALA A 171 -18.82 -1.57 10.40
CA ALA A 171 -19.05 -2.99 10.59
C ALA A 171 -18.25 -3.57 11.77
N LEU A 172 -16.99 -3.16 11.92
CA LEU A 172 -16.11 -3.59 13.02
C LEU A 172 -16.67 -3.16 14.38
N CYS A 173 -17.08 -1.89 14.53
CA CYS A 173 -17.75 -1.41 15.74
C CYS A 173 -19.04 -2.19 16.02
N GLY A 174 -19.86 -2.43 14.99
CA GLY A 174 -21.09 -3.19 15.14
C GLY A 174 -20.86 -4.64 15.57
N VAL A 175 -19.80 -5.29 15.08
CA VAL A 175 -19.40 -6.64 15.51
C VAL A 175 -18.86 -6.65 16.94
N MET A 176 -18.04 -5.67 17.32
CA MET A 176 -17.50 -5.55 18.69
C MET A 176 -18.59 -5.33 19.75
N GLU A 177 -19.70 -4.71 19.36
CA GLU A 177 -20.86 -4.47 20.22
C GLU A 177 -21.94 -5.57 20.11
N ASP A 178 -21.67 -6.68 19.42
CA ASP A 178 -22.61 -7.77 19.14
C ASP A 178 -23.92 -7.32 18.44
N LYS A 179 -23.88 -6.18 17.72
CA LYS A 179 -25.02 -5.62 16.98
C LYS A 179 -25.11 -6.14 15.56
N LEU A 180 -23.98 -6.51 14.96
CA LEU A 180 -23.87 -6.99 13.59
C LEU A 180 -23.16 -8.35 13.54
N PRO A 181 -23.54 -9.25 12.61
CA PRO A 181 -22.83 -10.50 12.40
C PRO A 181 -21.46 -10.27 11.75
N LYS A 182 -20.49 -11.12 12.07
CA LYS A 182 -19.13 -11.12 11.46
C LYS A 182 -19.15 -11.17 9.93
N SER A 183 -20.18 -11.76 9.32
CA SER A 183 -20.32 -11.83 7.87
C SER A 183 -20.39 -10.45 7.21
N LEU A 184 -21.02 -9.46 7.85
CA LEU A 184 -21.06 -8.09 7.31
C LEU A 184 -19.68 -7.45 7.30
N LEU A 185 -18.89 -7.61 8.37
CA LEU A 185 -17.49 -7.19 8.35
C LEU A 185 -16.70 -7.88 7.23
N GLY A 186 -16.99 -9.16 6.97
CA GLY A 186 -16.47 -9.92 5.83
C GLY A 186 -16.81 -9.29 4.48
N GLU A 187 -18.04 -8.83 4.28
CA GLU A 187 -18.45 -8.12 3.07
C GLU A 187 -17.68 -6.81 2.90
N GLU A 188 -17.56 -5.98 3.94
CA GLU A 188 -16.88 -4.67 3.84
C GLU A 188 -15.36 -4.80 3.58
N VAL A 189 -14.70 -5.80 4.20
CA VAL A 189 -13.28 -6.06 3.90
C VAL A 189 -13.08 -6.61 2.49
N ALA A 190 -14.04 -7.38 1.97
CA ALA A 190 -14.03 -7.87 0.59
C ALA A 190 -14.23 -6.74 -0.42
N ASP A 191 -15.16 -5.81 -0.15
CA ASP A 191 -15.38 -4.64 -0.99
C ASP A 191 -14.14 -3.71 -0.98
N THR A 192 -13.54 -3.48 0.19
CA THR A 192 -12.27 -2.74 0.32
C THR A 192 -11.17 -3.39 -0.51
N LEU A 193 -10.98 -4.71 -0.38
CA LEU A 193 -9.98 -5.45 -1.16
C LEU A 193 -10.28 -5.34 -2.66
N ALA A 194 -11.53 -5.47 -3.10
CA ALA A 194 -11.90 -5.43 -4.50
C ALA A 194 -11.52 -4.09 -5.18
N TRP A 195 -11.67 -2.96 -4.48
CA TRP A 195 -11.22 -1.67 -4.99
C TRP A 195 -9.70 -1.53 -5.03
N VAL A 196 -8.98 -2.08 -4.04
CA VAL A 196 -7.51 -2.13 -4.03
C VAL A 196 -6.99 -2.98 -5.21
N LEU A 197 -7.58 -4.15 -5.45
CA LEU A 197 -7.25 -5.03 -6.58
C LEU A 197 -7.60 -4.40 -7.94
N SER A 198 -8.75 -3.72 -8.03
CA SER A 198 -9.16 -2.96 -9.22
C SER A 198 -8.12 -1.87 -9.54
N ALA A 199 -7.67 -1.11 -8.54
CA ALA A 199 -6.61 -0.11 -8.73
C ALA A 199 -5.28 -0.74 -9.15
N TRP A 200 -4.89 -1.88 -8.56
CA TRP A 200 -3.68 -2.62 -8.98
C TRP A 200 -3.72 -2.97 -10.46
N SER A 201 -4.84 -3.56 -10.91
CA SER A 201 -5.01 -4.02 -12.31
C SER A 201 -4.88 -2.90 -13.35
N ILE A 202 -5.09 -1.65 -12.93
CA ILE A 202 -4.99 -0.47 -13.80
C ILE A 202 -3.58 0.12 -13.75
N VAL A 203 -2.98 0.20 -12.55
CA VAL A 203 -1.65 0.79 -12.34
C VAL A 203 -0.52 -0.14 -12.82
N PHE A 204 -0.67 -1.44 -12.59
CA PHE A 204 0.33 -2.46 -12.91
C PHE A 204 -0.29 -3.61 -13.74
N PRO A 205 -0.79 -3.32 -14.96
CA PRO A 205 -1.54 -4.30 -15.75
C PRO A 205 -0.73 -5.55 -16.14
N ASP A 206 0.59 -5.43 -16.20
CA ASP A 206 1.50 -6.50 -16.64
C ASP A 206 2.28 -7.14 -15.48
N LYS A 207 1.89 -6.87 -14.22
CA LYS A 207 2.56 -7.43 -13.03
C LYS A 207 1.62 -8.32 -12.22
N SER A 208 2.14 -9.46 -11.78
CA SER A 208 1.50 -10.34 -10.81
C SER A 208 1.53 -9.70 -9.42
N LEU A 209 0.36 -9.47 -8.83
CA LEU A 209 0.27 -9.04 -7.44
C LEU A 209 0.71 -10.16 -6.49
N ASN A 210 0.41 -11.41 -6.86
CA ASN A 210 0.79 -12.57 -6.07
C ASN A 210 2.31 -12.69 -5.94
N GLU A 211 3.04 -12.59 -7.06
CA GLU A 211 4.50 -12.59 -7.05
C GLU A 211 5.08 -11.39 -6.29
N SER A 212 4.53 -10.18 -6.50
CA SER A 212 4.96 -8.98 -5.76
C SER A 212 4.77 -9.14 -4.25
N PHE A 213 3.67 -9.74 -3.81
CA PHE A 213 3.41 -10.04 -2.40
C PHE A 213 4.44 -11.02 -1.82
N ILE A 214 4.73 -12.11 -2.54
CA ILE A 214 5.75 -13.10 -2.14
C ILE A 214 7.13 -12.45 -2.05
N VAL A 215 7.52 -11.65 -3.05
CA VAL A 215 8.82 -10.96 -3.09
C VAL A 215 8.96 -10.00 -1.92
N TYR A 216 7.91 -9.24 -1.60
CA TYR A 216 7.92 -8.27 -0.50
C TYR A 216 8.19 -8.92 0.86
N TYR A 217 7.66 -10.13 1.08
CA TYR A 217 7.82 -10.89 2.32
C TYR A 217 8.83 -12.03 2.26
N GLN A 218 9.59 -12.15 1.15
CA GLN A 218 10.53 -13.26 0.93
C GLN A 218 11.58 -13.40 2.05
N ARG A 219 11.93 -12.29 2.71
CA ARG A 219 12.91 -12.24 3.80
C ARG A 219 12.26 -12.14 5.19
N GLY A 220 10.98 -12.46 5.30
CA GLY A 220 10.18 -12.26 6.51
C GLY A 220 9.74 -10.80 6.66
N CYS A 221 9.73 -10.29 7.88
CA CYS A 221 9.27 -8.95 8.19
C CYS A 221 10.11 -7.91 7.41
N PRO A 222 9.50 -7.01 6.62
CA PRO A 222 10.24 -6.01 5.83
C PRO A 222 11.06 -5.02 6.66
N VAL A 223 10.83 -4.95 7.98
CA VAL A 223 11.52 -4.05 8.89
C VAL A 223 12.69 -4.75 9.58
N CYS A 224 12.46 -5.87 10.28
CA CYS A 224 13.50 -6.58 11.03
C CYS A 224 14.14 -7.76 10.28
N LEU A 225 13.63 -8.11 9.08
CA LEU A 225 14.10 -9.19 8.21
C LEU A 225 14.06 -10.58 8.86
N LYS A 226 13.04 -10.83 9.67
CA LYS A 226 12.92 -12.04 10.49
C LYS A 226 11.59 -12.73 10.21
N ALA A 227 11.60 -14.06 10.31
CA ALA A 227 10.46 -14.90 9.97
C ALA A 227 9.25 -14.71 10.91
N VAL A 228 9.50 -14.28 12.15
CA VAL A 228 8.49 -13.77 13.08
C VAL A 228 8.93 -12.37 13.50
N CYS A 229 8.02 -11.41 13.38
CA CYS A 229 8.31 -10.01 13.67
C CYS A 229 8.53 -9.80 15.18
N PHE A 230 9.63 -9.13 15.54
CA PHE A 230 9.89 -8.63 16.91
C PHE A 230 9.96 -7.11 16.99
N CYS A 231 9.55 -6.42 15.92
CA CYS A 231 9.51 -4.97 15.91
C CYS A 231 8.66 -4.46 17.08
N SER A 232 9.12 -3.42 17.77
CA SER A 232 8.32 -2.81 18.84
C SER A 232 7.01 -2.26 18.27
N LYS A 233 6.00 -2.10 19.13
CA LYS A 233 4.76 -1.45 18.71
C LYS A 233 5.10 -0.08 18.12
N ARG A 234 4.59 0.19 16.91
CA ARG A 234 4.87 1.44 16.16
C ARG A 234 6.32 1.59 15.65
N ALA A 235 7.11 0.53 15.59
CA ALA A 235 8.48 0.55 15.02
C ALA A 235 8.53 0.74 13.48
N GLU A 236 7.48 1.28 12.89
CA GLU A 236 7.48 1.54 11.46
C GLU A 236 8.43 2.70 11.17
N ARG A 237 9.19 2.59 10.07
CA ARG A 237 9.91 3.74 9.52
C ARG A 237 8.87 4.78 9.14
N SER A 238 8.86 5.90 9.85
CA SER A 238 8.02 7.05 9.54
C SER A 238 8.32 7.51 8.11
N SER A 239 7.51 7.11 7.13
CA SER A 239 7.68 7.59 5.76
C SER A 239 7.46 9.09 5.62
N ALA A 240 6.83 9.72 6.63
CA ALA A 240 6.59 11.17 6.68
C ALA A 240 7.68 11.95 7.42
N PHE A 241 8.52 11.29 8.23
CA PHE A 241 9.55 11.96 9.02
C PHE A 241 10.92 11.42 8.65
N ILE A 242 11.70 12.30 8.04
CA ILE A 242 13.13 12.07 7.80
C ILE A 242 13.78 11.98 9.18
N SER A 243 14.47 10.87 9.47
CA SER A 243 15.12 10.70 10.77
C SER A 243 16.17 11.79 10.97
N SER A 244 16.16 12.45 12.14
CA SER A 244 17.17 13.44 12.55
C SER A 244 18.58 12.93 12.31
N ASP A 245 18.86 11.69 12.71
CA ASP A 245 20.19 11.08 12.58
C ASP A 245 20.69 11.04 11.13
N ALA A 246 19.79 10.85 10.16
CA ALA A 246 20.16 10.82 8.76
C ALA A 246 20.24 12.22 8.14
N LEU A 247 19.45 13.18 8.63
CA LEU A 247 19.65 14.59 8.28
C LEU A 247 21.00 15.10 8.81
N ASP A 248 21.36 14.70 10.02
CA ASP A 248 22.64 15.01 10.64
C ASP A 248 23.80 14.36 9.87
N GLU A 249 23.63 13.10 9.44
CA GLU A 249 24.61 12.41 8.58
C GLU A 249 24.79 13.13 7.24
N ILE A 250 23.71 13.48 6.54
CA ILE A 250 23.79 14.27 5.30
C ILE A 250 24.44 15.63 5.57
N GLY A 251 24.07 16.30 6.67
CA GLY A 251 24.65 17.59 7.08
C GLY A 251 26.17 17.51 7.26
N SER A 252 26.67 16.45 7.90
CA SER A 252 28.11 16.23 8.08
C SER A 252 28.85 16.01 6.74
N GLN A 253 28.21 15.32 5.80
CA GLN A 253 28.76 15.09 4.46
C GLN A 253 28.77 16.37 3.61
N VAL A 254 27.74 17.21 3.74
CA VAL A 254 27.67 18.54 3.10
C VAL A 254 28.73 19.48 3.68
N GLU A 255 28.98 19.43 4.99
CA GLU A 255 30.06 20.19 5.64
C GLU A 255 31.42 19.80 5.07
N GLU A 256 31.69 18.50 4.91
CA GLU A 256 32.93 18.01 4.29
C GLU A 256 33.10 18.56 2.87
N LEU A 257 32.04 18.52 2.05
CA LEU A 257 32.05 19.11 0.71
C LEU A 257 32.35 20.61 0.72
N SER A 258 31.84 21.36 1.71
CA SER A 258 32.10 22.80 1.83
C SER A 258 33.58 23.13 2.04
N THR A 259 34.34 22.20 2.61
CA THR A 259 35.80 22.34 2.75
C THR A 259 36.54 22.07 1.44
N MET A 260 35.97 21.23 0.56
CA MET A 260 36.56 20.81 -0.70
C MET A 260 36.24 21.77 -1.86
N PHE A 261 35.03 22.35 -1.88
CA PHE A 261 34.54 23.23 -2.95
C PHE A 261 34.43 24.69 -2.46
N GLN A 262 35.57 25.39 -2.39
CA GLN A 262 35.60 26.77 -1.88
C GLN A 262 34.72 27.73 -2.69
N ASP A 263 34.62 27.53 -4.01
CA ASP A 263 33.78 28.35 -4.89
C ASP A 263 32.27 28.18 -4.64
N HIS A 264 31.86 27.11 -3.94
CA HIS A 264 30.47 26.80 -3.58
C HIS A 264 30.23 26.78 -2.07
N LYS A 265 31.18 27.28 -1.28
CA LYS A 265 31.15 27.19 0.18
C LYS A 265 29.91 27.84 0.79
N GLU A 266 29.53 29.04 0.35
CA GLU A 266 28.36 29.75 0.89
C GLU A 266 27.06 28.96 0.67
N GLU A 267 26.88 28.40 -0.53
CA GLU A 267 25.71 27.59 -0.86
C GLU A 267 25.65 26.30 -0.02
N LEU A 268 26.78 25.62 0.14
CA LEU A 268 26.87 24.40 0.95
C LEU A 268 26.61 24.68 2.44
N LEU A 269 27.04 25.85 2.95
CA LEU A 269 26.73 26.27 4.32
C LEU A 269 25.23 26.59 4.51
N GLU A 270 24.57 27.20 3.52
CA GLU A 270 23.11 27.42 3.56
C GLU A 270 22.33 26.09 3.51
N LEU A 271 22.80 25.10 2.75
CA LEU A 271 22.24 23.75 2.78
C LEU A 271 22.42 23.10 4.16
N GLN A 272 23.60 23.23 4.77
CA GLN A 272 23.86 22.71 6.11
C GLN A 272 22.90 23.32 7.14
N LYS A 273 22.68 24.65 7.09
CA LYS A 273 21.69 25.33 7.95
C LYS A 273 20.28 24.81 7.72
N SER A 274 19.91 24.58 6.47
CA SER A 274 18.59 24.04 6.10
C SER A 274 18.38 22.62 6.62
N LEU A 275 19.40 21.76 6.54
CA LEU A 275 19.38 20.40 7.10
C LEU A 275 19.34 20.41 8.64
N GLN A 276 20.05 21.34 9.28
CA GLN A 276 20.02 21.51 10.72
C GLN A 276 18.65 22.02 11.21
N ALA A 277 18.05 22.99 10.51
CA ALA A 277 16.68 23.44 10.76
C ALA A 277 15.69 22.27 10.59
N ALA A 278 15.83 21.48 9.53
CA ALA A 278 15.02 20.27 9.33
C ALA A 278 15.16 19.25 10.48
N SER A 279 16.38 19.01 10.97
CA SER A 279 16.67 18.04 12.04
C SER A 279 16.10 18.50 13.39
N SER A 280 16.22 19.79 13.70
CA SER A 280 15.80 20.40 14.97
C SER A 280 14.30 20.73 15.05
N GLU A 281 13.72 21.26 13.97
CA GLU A 281 12.30 21.65 13.94
C GLU A 281 11.37 20.46 13.67
N GLN A 282 11.90 19.36 13.11
CA GLN A 282 11.16 18.16 12.69
C GLN A 282 9.93 18.46 11.80
N SER A 283 9.99 19.57 11.07
CA SER A 283 8.94 20.03 10.16
C SER A 283 9.07 19.32 8.80
N GLU A 284 8.04 18.57 8.40
CA GLU A 284 8.02 17.83 7.11
C GLU A 284 8.26 18.74 5.89
N PRO A 285 7.64 19.94 5.80
CA PRO A 285 7.96 20.89 4.73
C PRO A 285 9.42 21.33 4.72
N VAL A 286 10.01 21.59 5.88
CA VAL A 286 11.41 22.03 6.00
C VAL A 286 12.34 20.89 5.60
N ALA A 287 12.12 19.69 6.13
CA ALA A 287 12.91 18.51 5.82
C ALA A 287 12.83 18.11 4.34
N THR A 288 11.64 18.14 3.75
CA THR A 288 11.44 17.83 2.33
C THR A 288 12.15 18.84 1.43
N ASN A 289 12.05 20.14 1.73
CA ASN A 289 12.72 21.16 0.93
C ASN A 289 14.23 21.11 1.11
N ALA A 290 14.74 20.91 2.33
CA ALA A 290 16.17 20.75 2.60
C ALA A 290 16.75 19.55 1.82
N VAL A 291 16.08 18.39 1.83
CA VAL A 291 16.49 17.21 1.07
C VAL A 291 16.45 17.44 -0.44
N LYS A 292 15.40 18.09 -0.98
CA LYS A 292 15.32 18.43 -2.40
C LYS A 292 16.39 19.41 -2.84
N GLN A 293 16.62 20.47 -2.07
CA GLN A 293 17.66 21.46 -2.34
C GLN A 293 19.03 20.79 -2.30
N THR A 294 19.29 19.95 -1.28
CA THR A 294 20.53 19.18 -1.18
C THR A 294 20.72 18.31 -2.42
N LYS A 295 19.69 17.54 -2.83
CA LYS A 295 19.76 16.72 -4.04
C LYS A 295 20.14 17.53 -5.27
N ASN A 296 19.40 18.61 -5.55
CA ASN A 296 19.60 19.42 -6.74
C ASN A 296 20.99 20.07 -6.77
N THR A 297 21.48 20.57 -5.63
CA THR A 297 22.81 21.16 -5.54
C THR A 297 23.89 20.09 -5.71
N ILE A 298 23.75 18.92 -5.09
CA ILE A 298 24.71 17.83 -5.22
C ILE A 298 24.79 17.32 -6.66
N GLU A 299 23.66 17.10 -7.33
CA GLU A 299 23.63 16.69 -8.76
C GLU A 299 24.31 17.74 -9.66
N ARG A 300 24.09 19.03 -9.38
CA ARG A 300 24.75 20.12 -10.12
C ARG A 300 26.26 20.14 -9.89
N LEU A 301 26.72 19.99 -8.65
CA LEU A 301 28.15 19.94 -8.32
C LEU A 301 28.82 18.71 -8.91
N GLU A 302 28.14 17.55 -8.86
CA GLU A 302 28.62 16.30 -9.45
C GLU A 302 28.77 16.43 -10.98
N SER A 303 27.83 17.10 -11.66
CA SER A 303 27.92 17.33 -13.11
C SER A 303 29.08 18.26 -13.52
N GLY A 304 29.54 19.12 -12.61
CA GLY A 304 30.66 20.04 -12.81
C GLY A 304 32.02 19.46 -12.45
N LEU A 305 32.09 18.23 -11.92
CA LEU A 305 33.35 17.61 -11.51
C LEU A 305 34.20 17.22 -12.73
N GLU A 306 35.30 17.92 -12.96
CA GLU A 306 36.29 17.49 -13.95
C GLU A 306 37.13 16.31 -13.41
N ALA A 307 37.37 15.30 -14.25
CA ALA A 307 38.11 14.09 -13.87
C ALA A 307 39.57 14.33 -13.42
N THR A 308 40.10 15.54 -13.64
CA THR A 308 41.47 15.96 -13.31
C THR A 308 41.62 16.60 -11.92
N ASP A 309 40.52 16.82 -11.17
CA ASP A 309 40.60 17.42 -9.83
C ASP A 309 41.21 16.44 -8.82
N ARG A 310 42.19 16.91 -8.02
CA ARG A 310 42.82 16.12 -6.94
C ARG A 310 41.80 15.60 -5.93
N ASN A 311 40.66 16.29 -5.81
CA ASN A 311 39.58 15.95 -4.89
C ASN A 311 38.46 15.11 -5.52
N ALA A 312 38.51 14.86 -6.84
CA ALA A 312 37.41 14.25 -7.60
C ALA A 312 36.94 12.90 -7.03
N LYS A 313 37.89 12.00 -6.70
CA LYS A 313 37.55 10.66 -6.19
C LYS A 313 36.86 10.69 -4.82
N ARG A 314 37.30 11.60 -3.94
CA ARG A 314 36.72 11.73 -2.61
C ARG A 314 35.34 12.40 -2.69
N ALA A 315 35.21 13.46 -3.47
CA ALA A 315 33.93 14.12 -3.70
C ALA A 315 32.89 13.18 -4.31
N ALA A 316 33.26 12.40 -5.34
CA ALA A 316 32.38 11.39 -5.92
C ALA A 316 31.91 10.33 -4.91
N SER A 317 32.77 9.93 -3.97
CA SER A 317 32.39 9.02 -2.88
C SER A 317 31.35 9.63 -1.94
N ILE A 318 31.50 10.93 -1.62
CA ILE A 318 30.55 11.64 -0.76
C ILE A 318 29.22 11.83 -1.49
N PHE A 319 29.24 12.26 -2.76
CA PHE A 319 28.04 12.38 -3.58
C PHE A 319 27.28 11.05 -3.66
N GLY A 320 27.98 9.94 -3.93
CA GLY A 320 27.36 8.62 -3.96
C GLY A 320 26.76 8.18 -2.62
N SER A 321 27.33 8.62 -1.50
CA SER A 321 26.77 8.39 -0.16
C SER A 321 25.52 9.22 0.08
N ILE A 322 25.58 10.53 -0.16
CA ILE A 322 24.45 11.45 -0.03
C ILE A 322 23.28 10.98 -0.91
N SER A 323 23.53 10.67 -2.19
CA SER A 323 22.50 10.22 -3.13
C SER A 323 21.78 8.95 -2.65
N LYS A 324 22.51 7.97 -2.10
CA LYS A 324 21.89 6.76 -1.51
C LYS A 324 21.01 7.07 -0.30
N LEU A 325 21.43 7.99 0.56
CA LEU A 325 20.63 8.43 1.70
C LEU A 325 19.36 9.15 1.23
N LEU A 326 19.50 10.08 0.27
CA LEU A 326 18.39 10.85 -0.31
C LEU A 326 17.39 9.98 -1.08
N GLU A 327 17.84 8.95 -1.77
CA GLU A 327 16.95 7.94 -2.39
C GLU A 327 16.05 7.28 -1.35
N GLY A 328 16.53 7.08 -0.12
CA GLY A 328 15.72 6.57 0.99
C GLY A 328 14.57 7.50 1.40
N PHE A 329 14.72 8.82 1.22
CA PHE A 329 13.74 9.84 1.63
C PHE A 329 12.76 10.25 0.54
N LEU A 330 13.23 10.27 -0.70
CA LEU A 330 12.42 10.70 -1.85
C LEU A 330 11.66 9.55 -2.53
N SER A 331 11.77 8.33 -1.99
CA SER A 331 11.10 7.13 -2.51
C SER A 331 9.75 6.85 -1.85
#